data_AF-A0A258TRE0-F1
#
_entry.id   AF-A0A258TRE0-F1
#
_cell.length_a   1.000
_cell.length_b   1.000
_cell.length_c   1.000
_cell.angle_alpha   90.00
_cell.angle_beta   90.00
_cell.angle_gamma   90.00
#
_symmetry.space_group_name_H-M   'P 1'
#
loop_
_entity.id
_entity.type
_entity.pdbx_description
1 polymer ?
#
loop_
_entity_poly.entity_id
_entity_poly.type
_entity_poly.pdbx_seq_one_letter_code
_entity_poly.pdbx_strand_id
1 'polypeptide(L)'
;MKHKKIFLALLLAASSFAVQSAYAASNWIGTADYTAGVGAAGDEEAVGPFSAYDFGSGVVLLEATGIVGATTNFNGYYQSFVTKHELAGVPVTGPLNKLDSTYELTVVAEFTEKVTAIGASTSDISVNSGGTFKLYRDTTKDRDFTTDSGFSNGDLIMTGTILGGAGAATNVGGMIFGATDITIAITGFDTAVYEPDTITAAGGIFTLRLGSPFDAALLGSVSSVNGNAVNPGDFLFAADGNVALAVPEAETYAMMLAGLGLVGFVARRRRHMFV
;
A
#
# COMPACT_ATOMS: atom_id res chain seq x y z
N MET A 1 -33.35 20.90 -1.95
CA MET A 1 -32.83 20.32 -3.21
C MET A 1 -31.30 20.41 -3.39
N LYS A 2 -30.53 21.09 -2.51
CA LYS A 2 -29.05 21.23 -2.67
C LYS A 2 -28.22 20.06 -2.11
N HIS A 3 -28.73 19.31 -1.13
CA HIS A 3 -27.99 18.18 -0.54
C HIS A 3 -27.98 16.89 -1.39
N LYS A 4 -28.94 16.72 -2.30
CA LYS A 4 -28.99 15.54 -3.19
C LYS A 4 -27.92 15.54 -4.29
N LYS A 5 -27.38 16.71 -4.66
CA LYS A 5 -26.34 16.82 -5.71
C LYS A 5 -24.94 16.50 -5.20
N ILE A 6 -24.67 16.73 -3.91
CA ILE A 6 -23.38 16.42 -3.27
C ILE A 6 -23.23 14.91 -3.10
N PHE A 7 -24.31 14.21 -2.73
CA PHE A 7 -24.33 12.75 -2.64
C PHE A 7 -24.14 12.07 -4.01
N LEU A 8 -24.68 12.66 -5.08
CA LEU A 8 -24.57 12.06 -6.42
C LEU A 8 -23.17 12.26 -7.04
N ALA A 9 -22.48 13.35 -6.72
CA ALA A 9 -21.09 13.57 -7.14
C ALA A 9 -20.11 12.63 -6.41
N LEU A 10 -20.34 12.35 -5.11
CA LEU A 10 -19.60 11.32 -4.37
C LEU A 10 -19.86 9.91 -4.91
N LEU A 11 -21.10 9.60 -5.30
CA LEU A 11 -21.45 8.29 -5.87
C LEU A 11 -20.89 8.09 -7.29
N LEU A 12 -20.72 9.17 -8.07
CA LEU A 12 -20.10 9.12 -9.40
C LEU A 12 -18.57 9.02 -9.31
N ALA A 13 -17.93 9.72 -8.37
CA ALA A 13 -16.52 9.54 -8.08
C ALA A 13 -16.20 8.15 -7.50
N ALA A 14 -17.18 7.49 -6.89
CA ALA A 14 -17.04 6.08 -6.49
C ALA A 14 -17.20 5.09 -7.68
N SER A 15 -17.73 5.53 -8.82
CA SER A 15 -17.91 4.64 -9.98
C SER A 15 -16.63 4.45 -10.81
N SER A 16 -15.62 5.31 -10.64
CA SER A 16 -14.27 5.09 -11.18
C SER A 16 -13.46 4.03 -10.42
N PHE A 17 -13.92 3.56 -9.24
CA PHE A 17 -13.40 2.32 -8.61
C PHE A 17 -13.78 1.04 -9.39
N ALA A 18 -14.61 1.14 -10.45
CA ALA A 18 -15.02 -0.02 -11.25
C ALA A 18 -13.99 -0.46 -12.31
N VAL A 19 -12.76 0.07 -12.29
CA VAL A 19 -11.65 -0.52 -13.06
C VAL A 19 -11.12 -1.68 -12.24
N GLN A 20 -11.65 -2.87 -12.55
CA GLN A 20 -11.16 -4.21 -12.21
C GLN A 20 -9.89 -4.23 -11.34
N SER A 21 -10.07 -4.06 -10.04
CA SER A 21 -9.18 -4.70 -9.10
C SER A 21 -9.30 -6.20 -9.34
N ALA A 22 -8.19 -6.83 -9.67
CA ALA A 22 -8.06 -8.27 -9.73
C ALA A 22 -8.17 -8.84 -8.29
N TYR A 23 -9.33 -8.67 -7.66
CA TYR A 23 -9.65 -9.26 -6.36
C TYR A 23 -10.00 -10.72 -6.55
N ALA A 24 -8.97 -11.54 -6.75
CA ALA A 24 -9.14 -12.97 -6.58
C ALA A 24 -7.98 -13.62 -5.79
N ALA A 25 -6.95 -12.86 -5.39
CA ALA A 25 -5.95 -13.35 -4.44
C ALA A 25 -6.53 -13.46 -3.01
N SER A 26 -6.38 -14.63 -2.39
CA SER A 26 -6.73 -14.83 -0.98
C SER A 26 -5.71 -14.16 -0.06
N ASN A 27 -6.19 -13.62 1.05
CA ASN A 27 -5.30 -13.04 2.07
C ASN A 27 -4.28 -14.09 2.54
N TRP A 28 -3.02 -13.68 2.62
CA TRP A 28 -2.02 -14.43 3.35
C TRP A 28 -2.37 -14.35 4.84
N ILE A 29 -2.27 -15.48 5.52
CA ILE A 29 -2.42 -15.56 6.97
C ILE A 29 -1.20 -16.30 7.50
N GLY A 30 -0.41 -15.63 8.33
CA GLY A 30 0.80 -16.22 8.86
C GLY A 30 1.36 -15.46 10.06
N THR A 31 2.56 -15.83 10.45
CA THR A 31 3.31 -15.25 11.55
C THR A 31 4.56 -14.54 11.03
N ALA A 32 5.02 -13.54 11.78
CA ALA A 32 6.31 -12.90 11.59
C ALA A 32 7.14 -13.06 12.86
N ASP A 33 8.26 -13.76 12.79
CA ASP A 33 9.27 -13.83 13.84
C ASP A 33 10.37 -12.79 13.59
N TYR A 34 10.19 -11.60 14.16
CA TYR A 34 11.17 -10.53 13.99
C TYR A 34 12.49 -10.80 14.74
N THR A 35 12.59 -11.87 15.53
CA THR A 35 13.84 -12.29 16.18
C THR A 35 14.71 -13.21 15.30
N ALA A 36 14.15 -13.72 14.20
CA ALA A 36 14.80 -14.73 13.35
C ALA A 36 15.54 -14.17 12.12
N GLY A 37 15.27 -12.92 11.72
CA GLY A 37 15.91 -12.28 10.55
C GLY A 37 17.34 -11.80 10.82
N VAL A 38 18.17 -11.75 9.77
CA VAL A 38 19.55 -11.20 9.84
C VAL A 38 19.51 -9.80 10.42
N GLY A 39 20.35 -9.50 11.42
CA GLY A 39 20.39 -8.19 12.08
C GLY A 39 19.51 -8.07 13.33
N ALA A 40 18.79 -9.14 13.71
CA ALA A 40 17.99 -9.13 14.94
C ALA A 40 18.84 -8.89 16.19
N ALA A 41 18.36 -8.05 17.10
CA ALA A 41 19.03 -7.71 18.35
C ALA A 41 18.47 -8.49 19.56
N GLY A 42 17.37 -9.23 19.38
CA GLY A 42 16.70 -10.01 20.43
C GLY A 42 15.74 -9.18 21.29
N ASP A 43 15.60 -7.90 20.99
CA ASP A 43 14.63 -7.00 21.58
C ASP A 43 13.32 -6.94 20.80
N GLU A 44 13.20 -7.65 19.68
CA GLU A 44 11.99 -7.85 18.89
C GLU A 44 11.11 -9.00 19.42
N GLU A 45 10.09 -9.40 18.67
CA GLU A 45 9.19 -10.50 19.04
C GLU A 45 8.61 -11.22 17.83
N ALA A 46 8.01 -12.39 18.08
CA ALA A 46 7.15 -13.05 17.13
C ALA A 46 5.70 -12.57 17.27
N VAL A 47 5.04 -12.30 16.13
CA VAL A 47 3.65 -11.85 16.06
C VAL A 47 2.86 -12.70 15.07
N GLY A 48 1.62 -13.04 15.43
CA GLY A 48 0.66 -13.63 14.51
C GLY A 48 -0.31 -14.58 15.21
N PRO A 49 -1.24 -15.18 14.45
CA PRO A 49 -1.42 -15.01 13.02
C PRO A 49 -1.96 -13.61 12.65
N PHE A 50 -1.53 -13.07 11.51
CA PHE A 50 -2.03 -11.82 10.94
C PHE A 50 -2.08 -11.89 9.42
N SER A 51 -2.76 -10.93 8.80
CA SER A 51 -2.93 -10.82 7.34
C SER A 51 -2.66 -9.42 6.78
N ALA A 52 -2.55 -8.42 7.64
CA ALA A 52 -2.36 -7.03 7.22
C ALA A 52 -1.51 -6.25 8.22
N TYR A 53 -0.97 -5.13 7.73
CA TYR A 53 -0.33 -4.09 8.52
C TYR A 53 -1.22 -2.85 8.53
N ASP A 54 -1.44 -2.31 9.72
CA ASP A 54 -2.01 -0.98 9.95
C ASP A 54 -0.86 0.01 10.08
N PHE A 55 -0.83 1.05 9.25
CA PHE A 55 0.22 2.05 9.30
C PHE A 55 -0.18 3.22 10.20
N GLY A 56 0.83 3.92 10.69
CA GLY A 56 0.64 5.20 11.35
C GLY A 56 0.43 6.33 10.36
N SER A 57 0.13 7.51 10.90
CA SER A 57 0.15 8.76 10.13
C SER A 57 1.55 9.01 9.58
N GLY A 58 1.70 8.84 8.27
CA GLY A 58 2.90 9.08 7.50
C GLY A 58 2.79 10.32 6.62
N VAL A 59 3.74 10.46 5.69
CA VAL A 59 3.83 11.61 4.79
C VAL A 59 3.98 11.15 3.34
N VAL A 60 3.30 11.84 2.43
CA VAL A 60 3.46 11.69 0.99
C VAL A 60 3.91 13.02 0.40
N LEU A 61 5.06 13.03 -0.27
CA LEU A 61 5.52 14.14 -1.09
C LEU A 61 5.18 13.85 -2.55
N LEU A 62 4.49 14.78 -3.21
CA LEU A 62 4.25 14.78 -4.65
C LEU A 62 4.95 15.95 -5.32
N GLU A 63 5.89 15.65 -6.21
CA GLU A 63 6.63 16.62 -7.02
C GLU A 63 6.08 16.62 -8.45
N ALA A 64 5.59 17.77 -8.93
CA ALA A 64 5.00 17.86 -10.26
C ALA A 64 6.08 17.76 -11.35
N THR A 65 5.95 16.79 -12.25
CA THR A 65 6.91 16.57 -13.36
C THR A 65 6.43 17.15 -14.69
N GLY A 66 5.13 17.42 -14.82
CA GLY A 66 4.57 18.06 -16.01
C GLY A 66 3.06 18.04 -16.07
N ILE A 67 2.49 18.94 -16.87
CA ILE A 67 1.05 19.08 -17.07
C ILE A 67 0.72 18.82 -18.54
N VAL A 68 -0.24 17.96 -18.80
CA VAL A 68 -0.78 17.68 -20.14
C VAL A 68 -2.29 17.79 -20.10
N GLY A 69 -2.83 18.89 -20.65
CA GLY A 69 -4.26 19.18 -20.59
C GLY A 69 -4.73 19.37 -19.14
N ALA A 70 -5.68 18.56 -18.70
CA ALA A 70 -6.22 18.57 -17.33
C ALA A 70 -5.48 17.61 -16.36
N THR A 71 -4.42 16.94 -16.84
CA THR A 71 -3.67 15.95 -16.06
C THR A 71 -2.32 16.50 -15.64
N THR A 72 -2.04 16.43 -14.35
CA THR A 72 -0.71 16.68 -13.78
C THR A 72 -0.05 15.34 -13.47
N ASN A 73 1.21 15.19 -13.85
CA ASN A 73 2.02 14.01 -13.53
C ASN A 73 2.89 14.33 -12.31
N PHE A 74 3.04 13.36 -11.42
CA PHE A 74 3.84 13.49 -10.20
C PHE A 74 4.84 12.35 -10.05
N ASN A 75 6.00 12.67 -9.50
CA ASN A 75 6.79 11.72 -8.72
C ASN A 75 6.27 11.75 -7.28
N GLY A 76 6.09 10.58 -6.69
CA GLY A 76 5.57 10.41 -5.35
C GLY A 76 6.55 9.66 -4.46
N TYR A 77 6.72 10.14 -3.23
CA TYR A 77 7.54 9.51 -2.20
C TYR A 77 6.72 9.40 -0.92
N TYR A 78 6.76 8.24 -0.29
CA TYR A 78 5.99 7.93 0.90
C TYR A 78 6.88 7.37 2.00
N GLN A 79 6.64 7.82 3.21
CA GLN A 79 7.23 7.27 4.44
C GLN A 79 6.16 7.11 5.51
N SER A 80 6.19 5.97 6.20
CA SER A 80 5.41 5.74 7.41
C SER A 80 6.03 4.60 8.24
N PHE A 81 5.25 4.06 9.17
CA PHE A 81 5.62 2.97 10.05
C PHE A 81 4.40 2.12 10.38
N VAL A 82 4.62 0.86 10.73
CA VAL A 82 3.56 -0.05 11.19
C VAL A 82 3.22 0.27 12.64
N THR A 83 1.93 0.46 12.92
CA THR A 83 1.44 0.59 14.29
C THR A 83 0.92 -0.73 14.83
N LYS A 84 0.31 -1.56 13.97
CA LYS A 84 -0.28 -2.85 14.36
C LYS A 84 -0.22 -3.87 13.23
N HIS A 85 -0.18 -5.13 13.63
CA HIS A 85 -0.59 -6.24 12.77
C HIS A 85 -2.09 -6.42 12.90
N GLU A 86 -2.76 -6.89 11.85
CA GLU A 86 -4.20 -7.13 11.87
C GLU A 86 -4.57 -8.48 11.25
N LEU A 87 -5.56 -9.13 11.84
CA LEU A 87 -6.24 -10.28 11.28
C LEU A 87 -7.72 -9.96 11.14
N ALA A 88 -8.24 -9.96 9.91
CA ALA A 88 -9.64 -9.61 9.62
C ALA A 88 -10.08 -8.25 10.22
N GLY A 89 -9.20 -7.25 10.22
CA GLY A 89 -9.44 -5.91 10.77
C GLY A 89 -9.41 -5.84 12.31
N VAL A 90 -8.94 -6.88 12.98
CA VAL A 90 -8.73 -6.90 14.43
C VAL A 90 -7.23 -6.82 14.71
N PRO A 91 -6.77 -5.88 15.57
CA PRO A 91 -5.38 -5.79 15.96
C PRO A 91 -4.86 -7.09 16.60
N VAL A 92 -3.67 -7.50 16.18
CA VAL A 92 -2.90 -8.63 16.71
C VAL A 92 -1.62 -8.07 17.29
N THR A 93 -1.42 -8.28 18.58
CA THR A 93 -0.21 -7.86 19.29
C THR A 93 0.67 -9.07 19.56
N GLY A 94 1.98 -8.89 19.49
CA GLY A 94 2.90 -9.90 20.01
C GLY A 94 2.76 -10.08 21.53
N PRO A 95 3.35 -11.15 22.08
CA PRO A 95 3.20 -11.50 23.49
C PRO A 95 3.76 -10.44 24.45
N LEU A 96 4.71 -9.61 23.99
CA LEU A 96 5.38 -8.60 24.80
C LEU A 96 5.08 -7.16 24.36
N ASN A 97 4.35 -6.98 23.25
CA ASN A 97 3.94 -5.67 22.72
C ASN A 97 5.13 -4.71 22.55
N LYS A 98 6.13 -5.20 21.81
CA LYS A 98 7.43 -4.59 21.57
C LYS A 98 7.48 -3.73 20.29
N LEU A 99 6.55 -3.94 19.35
CA LEU A 99 6.42 -3.10 18.16
C LEU A 99 6.25 -1.62 18.55
N ASP A 100 7.02 -0.76 17.90
CA ASP A 100 7.09 0.68 18.17
C ASP A 100 7.47 1.06 19.61
N SER A 101 8.08 0.13 20.34
CA SER A 101 8.56 0.30 21.71
C SER A 101 10.04 -0.01 21.82
N THR A 102 10.46 -1.20 21.39
CA THR A 102 11.86 -1.62 21.36
C THR A 102 12.41 -1.66 19.94
N TYR A 103 11.59 -2.09 18.98
CA TYR A 103 11.91 -2.10 17.55
C TYR A 103 10.79 -1.42 16.77
N GLU A 104 11.05 -1.04 15.53
CA GLU A 104 10.07 -0.47 14.64
C GLU A 104 10.06 -1.16 13.27
N LEU A 105 8.91 -1.08 12.62
CA LEU A 105 8.78 -1.44 11.21
C LEU A 105 8.47 -0.18 10.43
N THR A 106 9.37 0.23 9.55
CA THR A 106 9.24 1.43 8.74
C THR A 106 8.97 1.07 7.29
N VAL A 107 8.13 1.88 6.64
CA VAL A 107 7.74 1.68 5.25
C VAL A 107 8.18 2.87 4.42
N VAL A 108 8.79 2.57 3.28
CA VAL A 108 9.17 3.55 2.27
C VAL A 108 8.62 3.09 0.91
N ALA A 109 8.05 4.01 0.15
CA ALA A 109 7.62 3.75 -1.21
C ALA A 109 7.93 4.92 -2.14
N GLU A 110 8.18 4.59 -3.40
CA GLU A 110 8.38 5.55 -4.49
C GLU A 110 7.44 5.18 -5.62
N PHE A 111 6.77 6.14 -6.22
CA PHE A 111 5.81 5.88 -7.28
C PHE A 111 5.71 7.06 -8.24
N THR A 112 5.01 6.86 -9.35
CA THR A 112 4.57 7.96 -10.20
C THR A 112 3.07 7.89 -10.34
N GLU A 113 2.43 9.05 -10.42
CA GLU A 113 0.98 9.11 -10.56
C GLU A 113 0.53 10.22 -11.52
N LYS A 114 -0.71 10.11 -11.93
CA LYS A 114 -1.43 11.08 -12.74
C LYS A 114 -2.65 11.54 -11.97
N VAL A 115 -2.79 12.84 -11.82
CA VAL A 115 -3.96 13.47 -11.22
C VAL A 115 -4.69 14.24 -12.30
N THR A 116 -5.91 13.83 -12.63
CA THR A 116 -6.72 14.44 -13.69
C THR A 116 -7.88 15.20 -13.08
N ALA A 117 -7.94 16.51 -13.30
CA ALA A 117 -9.08 17.31 -12.86
C ALA A 117 -10.35 16.92 -13.65
N ILE A 118 -11.39 16.50 -12.94
CA ILE A 118 -12.70 16.12 -13.51
C ILE A 118 -13.80 17.15 -13.21
N GLY A 119 -13.48 18.15 -12.39
CA GLY A 119 -14.35 19.28 -12.08
C GLY A 119 -13.58 20.39 -11.38
N ALA A 120 -14.30 21.41 -10.89
CA ALA A 120 -13.68 22.56 -10.24
C ALA A 120 -12.97 22.22 -8.92
N SER A 121 -13.31 21.10 -8.30
CA SER A 121 -12.81 20.73 -6.96
C SER A 121 -12.58 19.24 -6.80
N THR A 122 -12.58 18.46 -7.88
CA THR A 122 -12.45 17.01 -7.82
C THR A 122 -11.47 16.54 -8.88
N SER A 123 -10.64 15.58 -8.51
CA SER A 123 -9.65 14.96 -9.38
C SER A 123 -9.68 13.45 -9.23
N ASP A 124 -9.48 12.75 -10.34
CA ASP A 124 -9.15 11.32 -10.34
C ASP A 124 -7.64 11.15 -10.21
N ILE A 125 -7.22 10.12 -9.47
CA ILE A 125 -5.82 9.73 -9.27
C ILE A 125 -5.61 8.37 -9.93
N SER A 126 -4.52 8.24 -10.69
CA SER A 126 -4.07 6.97 -11.25
C SER A 126 -2.58 6.80 -10.96
N VAL A 127 -2.25 5.81 -10.14
CA VAL A 127 -0.86 5.43 -9.85
C VAL A 127 -0.37 4.53 -10.97
N ASN A 128 0.78 4.85 -11.55
CA ASN A 128 1.38 4.06 -12.62
C ASN A 128 2.12 2.84 -12.04
N SER A 129 2.23 1.79 -12.84
CA SER A 129 3.09 0.64 -12.52
C SER A 129 4.57 1.02 -12.51
N GLY A 130 5.38 0.34 -11.69
CA GLY A 130 6.84 0.42 -11.69
C GLY A 130 7.44 1.14 -10.50
N GLY A 131 6.62 1.59 -9.54
CA GLY A 131 7.08 2.11 -8.25
C GLY A 131 7.65 1.02 -7.33
N THR A 132 8.25 1.43 -6.23
CA THR A 132 8.82 0.53 -5.22
C THR A 132 8.03 0.57 -3.92
N PHE A 133 8.00 -0.56 -3.22
CA PHE A 133 7.52 -0.70 -1.85
C PHE A 133 8.60 -1.42 -1.05
N LYS A 134 8.93 -0.91 0.13
CA LYS A 134 9.94 -1.51 1.01
C LYS A 134 9.47 -1.43 2.47
N LEU A 135 9.66 -2.53 3.19
CA LEU A 135 9.44 -2.62 4.62
C LEU A 135 10.75 -2.97 5.30
N TYR A 136 11.14 -2.16 6.28
CA TYR A 136 12.34 -2.33 7.07
C TYR A 136 11.98 -2.73 8.49
N ARG A 137 12.80 -3.58 9.10
CA ARG A 137 12.81 -3.81 10.55
C ARG A 137 14.00 -3.08 11.12
N ASP A 138 13.75 -2.12 12.01
CA ASP A 138 14.81 -1.44 12.75
C ASP A 138 14.74 -1.83 14.22
N THR A 139 15.86 -2.28 14.77
CA THR A 139 16.00 -2.65 16.19
C THR A 139 16.18 -1.43 17.08
N THR A 140 16.24 -0.23 16.50
CA THR A 140 16.26 1.05 17.20
C THR A 140 15.04 1.83 16.76
N LYS A 141 14.31 2.41 17.71
CA LYS A 141 13.24 3.36 17.40
C LYS A 141 13.85 4.75 17.19
N ASP A 142 14.13 5.10 15.94
CA ASP A 142 14.76 6.37 15.58
C ASP A 142 14.17 7.05 14.33
N ARG A 143 13.05 6.55 13.77
CA ARG A 143 12.31 7.26 12.72
C ARG A 143 11.97 8.70 13.13
N ASP A 144 12.26 9.64 12.24
CA ASP A 144 11.96 11.05 12.42
C ASP A 144 11.65 11.71 11.07
N PHE A 145 10.40 12.17 10.92
CA PHE A 145 9.91 12.88 9.73
C PHE A 145 10.52 14.28 9.56
N THR A 146 11.00 14.90 10.64
CA THR A 146 11.59 16.24 10.61
C THR A 146 12.99 16.21 9.98
N THR A 147 13.77 15.20 10.35
CA THR A 147 15.13 14.99 9.85
C THR A 147 15.22 14.01 8.69
N ASP A 148 14.09 13.40 8.28
CA ASP A 148 14.01 12.40 7.22
C ASP A 148 15.03 11.26 7.44
N SER A 149 14.99 10.70 8.65
CA SER A 149 15.91 9.66 9.11
C SER A 149 15.17 8.51 9.79
N GLY A 150 15.82 7.36 9.93
CA GLY A 150 15.27 6.20 10.63
C GLY A 150 14.29 5.33 9.83
N PHE A 151 13.98 5.69 8.57
CA PHE A 151 13.01 4.94 7.75
C PHE A 151 13.60 3.82 6.90
N SER A 152 14.92 3.81 6.68
CA SER A 152 15.57 2.88 5.72
C SER A 152 16.97 2.44 6.13
N ASN A 153 17.31 2.61 7.41
CA ASN A 153 18.57 2.23 8.07
C ASN A 153 18.52 0.85 8.72
N GLY A 154 17.34 0.29 8.95
CA GLY A 154 17.14 -1.08 9.42
C GLY A 154 17.32 -2.15 8.33
N ASP A 155 17.00 -3.39 8.69
CA ASP A 155 17.05 -4.54 7.80
C ASP A 155 15.86 -4.56 6.85
N LEU A 156 16.13 -4.68 5.55
CA LEU A 156 15.07 -4.78 4.54
C LEU A 156 14.44 -6.18 4.56
N ILE A 157 13.23 -6.28 5.11
CA ILE A 157 12.53 -7.56 5.30
C ILE A 157 11.44 -7.84 4.27
N MET A 158 11.01 -6.84 3.50
CA MET A 158 10.05 -7.02 2.40
C MET A 158 10.27 -5.98 1.31
N THR A 159 10.13 -6.42 0.06
CA THR A 159 10.22 -5.60 -1.15
C THR A 159 9.07 -5.92 -2.08
N GLY A 160 8.59 -4.90 -2.78
CA GLY A 160 7.58 -5.05 -3.80
C GLY A 160 7.68 -4.01 -4.90
N THR A 161 7.00 -4.30 -6.00
CA THR A 161 6.78 -3.37 -7.11
C THR A 161 5.33 -2.95 -7.13
N ILE A 162 5.07 -1.65 -7.16
CA ILE A 162 3.72 -1.11 -7.32
C ILE A 162 3.25 -1.42 -8.74
N LEU A 163 2.15 -2.17 -8.85
CA LEU A 163 1.53 -2.52 -10.14
C LEU A 163 0.60 -1.41 -10.64
N GLY A 164 0.13 -0.55 -9.74
CA GLY A 164 -0.70 0.60 -10.03
C GLY A 164 -1.70 0.84 -8.91
N GLY A 165 -2.62 1.76 -9.16
CA GLY A 165 -3.62 2.16 -8.20
C GLY A 165 -4.60 3.17 -8.77
N ALA A 166 -5.71 3.33 -8.08
CA ALA A 166 -6.77 4.25 -8.46
C ALA A 166 -7.26 4.99 -7.21
N GLY A 167 -7.55 6.27 -7.36
CA GLY A 167 -8.01 7.09 -6.27
C GLY A 167 -8.78 8.30 -6.74
N ALA A 168 -9.23 9.09 -5.78
CA ALA A 168 -9.84 10.38 -6.04
C ALA A 168 -9.48 11.35 -4.93
N ALA A 169 -9.42 12.64 -5.27
CA ALA A 169 -9.25 13.72 -4.32
C ALA A 169 -10.30 14.83 -4.54
N THR A 170 -10.68 15.49 -3.47
CA THR A 170 -11.55 16.65 -3.47
C THR A 170 -10.92 17.81 -2.71
N ASN A 171 -11.05 19.01 -3.25
CA ASN A 171 -10.74 20.24 -2.54
C ASN A 171 -12.00 20.76 -1.83
N VAL A 172 -11.90 21.04 -0.52
CA VAL A 172 -12.99 21.62 0.28
C VAL A 172 -12.42 22.69 1.19
N GLY A 173 -12.75 23.96 0.90
CA GLY A 173 -12.42 25.08 1.80
C GLY A 173 -10.93 25.26 2.06
N GLY A 174 -10.08 25.01 1.05
CA GLY A 174 -8.62 25.10 1.17
C GLY A 174 -7.92 23.82 1.62
N MET A 175 -8.67 22.81 2.07
CA MET A 175 -8.14 21.48 2.33
C MET A 175 -8.28 20.58 1.10
N ILE A 176 -7.39 19.61 0.96
CA ILE A 176 -7.55 18.50 0.02
C ILE A 176 -7.71 17.21 0.83
N PHE A 177 -8.72 16.42 0.47
CA PHE A 177 -8.95 15.08 1.01
C PHE A 177 -9.01 14.10 -0.16
N GLY A 178 -8.31 12.98 -0.06
CA GLY A 178 -8.35 11.94 -1.06
C GLY A 178 -8.20 10.54 -0.47
N ALA A 179 -8.40 9.55 -1.32
CA ALA A 179 -8.08 8.17 -1.03
C ALA A 179 -7.56 7.49 -2.29
N THR A 180 -6.57 6.62 -2.14
CA THR A 180 -5.96 5.85 -3.22
C THR A 180 -5.85 4.38 -2.80
N ASP A 181 -6.39 3.49 -3.62
CA ASP A 181 -6.15 2.04 -3.54
C ASP A 181 -4.91 1.70 -4.38
N ILE A 182 -4.01 0.88 -3.85
CA ILE A 182 -2.75 0.51 -4.48
C ILE A 182 -2.62 -1.01 -4.49
N THR A 183 -2.16 -1.55 -5.61
CA THR A 183 -1.77 -2.95 -5.76
C THR A 183 -0.26 -3.09 -5.87
N ILE A 184 0.31 -4.04 -5.13
CA ILE A 184 1.74 -4.30 -5.02
C ILE A 184 2.00 -5.77 -5.32
N ALA A 185 2.95 -6.05 -6.21
CA ALA A 185 3.54 -7.39 -6.32
C ALA A 185 4.70 -7.48 -5.33
N ILE A 186 4.65 -8.44 -4.39
CA ILE A 186 5.77 -8.68 -3.48
C ILE A 186 6.85 -9.44 -4.25
N THR A 187 8.02 -8.84 -4.36
CA THR A 187 9.15 -9.35 -5.15
C THR A 187 10.19 -10.08 -4.31
N GLY A 188 10.13 -9.91 -2.99
CA GLY A 188 10.98 -10.64 -2.05
C GLY A 188 10.64 -10.26 -0.62
N PHE A 189 10.83 -11.20 0.30
CA PHE A 189 10.70 -11.00 1.75
C PHE A 189 11.65 -11.96 2.46
N ASP A 190 11.97 -11.66 3.72
CA ASP A 190 12.83 -12.53 4.53
C ASP A 190 12.04 -13.76 5.02
N THR A 191 12.31 -14.93 4.44
CA THR A 191 11.64 -16.19 4.80
C THR A 191 12.02 -16.70 6.19
N ALA A 192 13.07 -16.16 6.83
CA ALA A 192 13.34 -16.44 8.24
C ALA A 192 12.37 -15.66 9.15
N VAL A 193 11.90 -14.49 8.70
CA VAL A 193 10.92 -13.69 9.42
C VAL A 193 9.50 -14.19 9.17
N TYR A 194 9.11 -14.49 7.94
CA TYR A 194 7.71 -14.78 7.58
C TYR A 194 7.43 -16.27 7.38
N GLU A 195 6.36 -16.77 8.01
CA GLU A 195 5.84 -18.13 7.83
C GLU A 195 4.30 -18.08 7.68
N PRO A 196 3.70 -18.65 6.61
CA PRO A 196 4.35 -19.38 5.52
C PRO A 196 5.04 -18.47 4.51
N ASP A 197 6.05 -19.00 3.84
CA ASP A 197 6.86 -18.35 2.80
C ASP A 197 6.15 -18.21 1.44
N THR A 198 4.89 -17.76 1.48
CA THR A 198 3.97 -17.77 0.31
C THR A 198 3.44 -16.39 -0.07
N ILE A 199 3.91 -15.31 0.55
CA ILE A 199 3.49 -13.93 0.24
C ILE A 199 3.91 -13.59 -1.19
N THR A 200 2.97 -13.16 -2.04
CA THR A 200 3.28 -12.76 -3.42
C THR A 200 2.67 -11.44 -3.84
N ALA A 201 1.69 -10.94 -3.11
CA ALA A 201 1.07 -9.67 -3.41
C ALA A 201 0.70 -8.96 -2.11
N ALA A 202 0.48 -7.66 -2.23
CA ALA A 202 -0.10 -6.85 -1.20
C ALA A 202 -1.00 -5.79 -1.82
N GLY A 203 -1.99 -5.31 -1.08
CA GLY A 203 -2.89 -4.25 -1.52
C GLY A 203 -3.33 -3.41 -0.35
N GLY A 204 -3.57 -2.12 -0.58
CA GLY A 204 -3.81 -1.19 0.50
C GLY A 204 -4.55 0.06 0.08
N ILE A 205 -5.36 0.58 0.99
CA ILE A 205 -6.06 1.86 0.80
C ILE A 205 -5.39 2.89 1.71
N PHE A 206 -5.06 4.02 1.10
CA PHE A 206 -4.42 5.15 1.76
C PHE A 206 -5.32 6.36 1.67
N THR A 207 -5.62 6.96 2.81
CA THR A 207 -6.25 8.27 2.89
C THR A 207 -5.18 9.35 2.81
N LEU A 208 -5.49 10.46 2.14
CA LEU A 208 -4.60 11.58 1.92
C LEU A 208 -5.28 12.85 2.43
N ARG A 209 -4.54 13.66 3.19
CA ARG A 209 -5.05 14.93 3.70
C ARG A 209 -3.99 16.02 3.66
N LEU A 210 -4.36 17.17 3.12
CA LEU A 210 -3.51 18.37 3.06
C LEU A 210 -4.31 19.60 3.49
N GLY A 211 -3.64 20.50 4.21
CA GLY A 211 -4.21 21.77 4.67
C GLY A 211 -5.09 21.65 5.92
N SER A 212 -5.18 20.47 6.54
CA SER A 212 -5.93 20.26 7.78
C SER A 212 -5.12 20.72 9.00
N PRO A 213 -5.75 21.42 9.97
CA PRO A 213 -5.06 21.88 11.17
C PRO A 213 -4.61 20.72 12.08
N PHE A 214 -5.21 19.53 11.92
CA PHE A 214 -4.81 18.35 12.68
C PHE A 214 -3.47 17.77 12.24
N ASP A 215 -3.05 18.05 11.00
CA ASP A 215 -1.81 17.53 10.43
C ASP A 215 -0.68 18.57 10.45
N ALA A 216 -0.99 19.82 10.83
CA ALA A 216 -0.05 20.94 10.78
C ALA A 216 1.22 20.69 11.62
N ALA A 217 1.09 19.97 12.75
CA ALA A 217 2.24 19.61 13.58
C ALA A 217 3.18 18.60 12.90
N LEU A 218 2.61 17.63 12.17
CA LEU A 218 3.39 16.65 11.41
C LEU A 218 4.01 17.29 10.17
N LEU A 219 3.19 17.92 9.33
CA LEU A 219 3.62 18.42 8.03
C LEU A 219 4.47 19.70 8.12
N GLY A 220 4.32 20.48 9.18
CA GLY A 220 5.02 21.75 9.35
C GLY A 220 6.52 21.64 9.64
N SER A 221 7.00 20.47 10.07
CA SER A 221 8.42 20.22 10.35
C SER A 221 9.13 19.43 9.25
N VAL A 222 8.38 18.87 8.29
CA VAL A 222 8.92 18.02 7.23
C VAL A 222 9.52 18.88 6.13
N SER A 223 10.81 18.64 5.84
CA SER A 223 11.56 19.36 4.80
C SER A 223 12.07 18.45 3.67
N SER A 224 12.02 17.14 3.86
CA SER A 224 12.23 16.14 2.82
C SER A 224 11.47 14.86 3.13
N VAL A 225 11.26 14.03 2.10
CA VAL A 225 10.68 12.69 2.22
C VAL A 225 11.55 11.72 1.40
N ASN A 226 12.11 10.72 2.06
CA ASN A 226 12.97 9.72 1.44
C ASN A 226 14.13 10.35 0.64
N GLY A 227 14.74 11.40 1.19
CA GLY A 227 15.84 12.17 0.59
C GLY A 227 15.42 13.22 -0.45
N ASN A 228 14.13 13.37 -0.76
CA ASN A 228 13.64 14.34 -1.73
C ASN A 228 13.12 15.58 -1.01
N ALA A 229 13.70 16.74 -1.31
CA ALA A 229 13.37 17.99 -0.64
C ALA A 229 11.95 18.48 -0.97
N VAL A 230 11.26 19.02 0.02
CA VAL A 230 9.96 19.69 -0.18
C VAL A 230 10.21 21.09 -0.72
N ASN A 231 9.85 21.34 -1.97
CA ASN A 231 10.03 22.63 -2.64
C ASN A 231 8.71 23.41 -2.79
N PRO A 232 8.78 24.73 -3.01
CA PRO A 232 7.60 25.52 -3.34
C PRO A 232 6.89 24.98 -4.60
N GLY A 233 5.62 24.60 -4.45
CA GLY A 233 4.80 24.04 -5.53
C GLY A 233 4.56 22.54 -5.42
N ASP A 234 5.31 21.86 -4.54
CA ASP A 234 5.06 20.46 -4.21
C ASP A 234 3.84 20.32 -3.30
N PHE A 235 3.25 19.12 -3.29
CA PHE A 235 2.21 18.78 -2.34
C PHE A 235 2.75 17.82 -1.29
N LEU A 236 2.58 18.18 -0.02
CA LEU A 236 2.95 17.35 1.11
C LEU A 236 1.70 16.93 1.88
N PHE A 237 1.27 15.69 1.71
CA PHE A 237 0.09 15.14 2.37
C PHE A 237 0.46 14.40 3.64
N ALA A 238 -0.40 14.50 4.66
CA ALA A 238 -0.48 13.45 5.67
C ALA A 238 -1.21 12.25 5.06
N ALA A 239 -0.70 11.06 5.31
CA ALA A 239 -1.24 9.84 4.76
C ALA A 239 -1.40 8.77 5.83
N ASP A 240 -2.54 8.09 5.83
CA ASP A 240 -2.86 7.02 6.78
C ASP A 240 -3.55 5.89 6.01
N GLY A 241 -3.17 4.65 6.27
CA GLY A 241 -3.63 3.50 5.50
C GLY A 241 -3.17 2.17 6.05
N ASN A 242 -3.59 1.11 5.36
CA ASN A 242 -3.23 -0.26 5.70
C ASN A 242 -2.80 -1.02 4.45
N VAL A 243 -2.10 -2.14 4.65
CA VAL A 243 -1.70 -3.05 3.58
C VAL A 243 -2.02 -4.48 3.98
N ALA A 244 -2.89 -5.14 3.21
CA ALA A 244 -3.18 -6.55 3.31
C ALA A 244 -2.21 -7.36 2.45
N LEU A 245 -1.70 -8.46 3.00
CA LEU A 245 -0.82 -9.41 2.32
C LEU A 245 -1.66 -10.51 1.67
N ALA A 246 -1.19 -11.05 0.54
CA ALA A 246 -1.91 -12.05 -0.24
C ALA A 246 -0.97 -13.14 -0.78
N VAL A 247 -1.53 -14.36 -0.91
CA VAL A 247 -0.89 -15.51 -1.54
C VAL A 247 -1.34 -15.67 -3.00
N PRO A 248 -0.61 -16.43 -3.84
CA PRO A 248 -1.07 -16.76 -5.18
C PRO A 248 -2.37 -17.56 -5.15
N GLU A 249 -3.23 -17.36 -6.15
CA GLU A 249 -4.32 -18.28 -6.46
C GLU A 249 -3.82 -19.61 -7.06
N ALA A 250 -2.98 -20.36 -6.34
CA ALA A 250 -2.48 -21.63 -6.84
C ALA A 250 -3.62 -22.61 -7.20
N GLU A 251 -4.73 -22.55 -6.46
CA GLU A 251 -5.88 -23.44 -6.67
C GLU A 251 -6.67 -23.10 -7.93
N THR A 252 -6.86 -21.83 -8.30
CA THR A 252 -7.61 -21.45 -9.52
C THR A 252 -6.87 -21.91 -10.77
N TYR A 253 -5.54 -21.71 -10.84
CA TYR A 253 -4.76 -22.14 -12.00
C TYR A 253 -4.66 -23.66 -12.10
N ALA A 254 -4.50 -24.37 -10.97
CA ALA A 254 -4.50 -25.82 -10.94
C ALA A 254 -5.87 -26.40 -11.35
N MET A 255 -6.98 -25.80 -10.88
CA MET A 255 -8.35 -26.22 -11.23
C MET A 255 -8.72 -25.85 -12.67
N MET A 256 -8.25 -24.71 -13.19
CA MET A 256 -8.39 -24.35 -14.59
C MET A 256 -7.63 -25.32 -15.49
N LEU A 257 -6.37 -25.65 -15.15
CA LEU A 257 -5.57 -26.62 -15.89
C LEU A 257 -6.15 -28.03 -15.78
N ALA A 258 -6.64 -28.44 -14.60
CA ALA A 258 -7.35 -29.71 -14.43
C ALA A 258 -8.65 -29.76 -15.24
N GLY A 259 -9.41 -28.66 -15.27
CA GLY A 259 -10.61 -28.50 -16.09
C GLY A 259 -10.32 -28.59 -17.60
N LEU A 260 -9.28 -27.88 -18.07
CA LEU A 260 -8.83 -27.94 -19.46
C LEU A 260 -8.29 -29.34 -19.82
N GLY A 261 -7.56 -29.98 -18.92
CA GLY A 261 -7.08 -31.36 -19.07
C GLY A 261 -8.23 -32.36 -19.22
N LEU A 262 -9.28 -32.21 -18.40
CA LEU A 262 -10.49 -33.04 -18.49
C LEU A 262 -11.25 -32.80 -19.81
N VAL A 263 -11.43 -31.55 -20.24
CA VAL A 263 -12.06 -31.21 -21.52
C VAL A 263 -11.26 -31.77 -22.70
N GLY A 264 -9.93 -31.65 -22.67
CA GLY A 264 -9.03 -32.24 -23.67
C GLY A 264 -9.15 -33.77 -23.74
N PHE A 265 -9.24 -34.44 -22.58
CA PHE A 265 -9.44 -35.88 -22.49
C PHE A 265 -10.79 -36.33 -23.08
N VAL A 266 -11.88 -35.63 -22.75
CA VAL A 266 -13.23 -35.91 -23.28
C VAL A 266 -13.29 -35.66 -24.80
N ALA A 267 -12.67 -34.59 -25.28
CA ALA A 267 -12.59 -34.27 -26.72
C ALA A 267 -11.80 -35.35 -27.49
N ARG A 268 -10.70 -35.86 -26.94
CA ARG A 268 -9.93 -36.97 -27.51
C ARG A 268 -10.76 -38.25 -27.61
N ARG A 269 -11.51 -38.60 -26.57
CA ARG A 269 -12.36 -39.81 -26.55
C ARG A 269 -13.46 -39.75 -27.62
N ARG A 270 -14.06 -38.58 -27.87
CA ARG A 270 -15.08 -38.42 -28.91
C ARG A 270 -14.52 -38.62 -30.33
N ARG A 271 -13.27 -38.24 -30.60
CA ARG A 271 -12.63 -38.48 -31.90
C ARG A 271 -12.37 -39.96 -32.20
N HIS A 272 -12.20 -40.80 -31.18
CA HIS A 272 -12.03 -42.24 -31.35
C HIS A 272 -13.35 -43.03 -31.50
N MET A 273 -14.51 -42.37 -31.41
CA MET A 273 -15.82 -43.01 -31.59
C MET A 273 -16.44 -42.75 -32.98
N PHE A 274 -15.74 -42.05 -33.88
CA PHE A 274 -16.14 -41.78 -35.27
C PHE A 274 -15.15 -42.36 -36.30
N VAL A 275 -14.72 -43.61 -36.07
CA VAL A 275 -14.04 -44.47 -37.07
C VAL A 275 -14.76 -45.80 -37.11
#